data_AF-A0A1F7ICX4-F1
#
_entry.id   AF-A0A1F7ICX4-F1
#
_cell.length_a   1.000
_cell.length_b   1.000
_cell.length_c   1.000
_cell.angle_alpha   90.00
_cell.angle_beta   90.00
_cell.angle_gamma   90.00
#
_symmetry.space_group_name_H-M   'P 1'
#
loop_
_entity.id
_entity.type
_entity.pdbx_description
1 polymer ?
#
loop_
_entity_poly.entity_id
_entity_poly.type
_entity_poly.pdbx_seq_one_letter_code
_entity_poly.pdbx_strand_id
1 'polypeptide(L)'
;MNESKSTLSIGAVFILLLIGALIGFQLGRWSNYYDSKPKISPTGASCTLEVKLCPDGSSVGRSGPNCEFAESPLFAPTPTTVLTTKSPKEGCVTAGCSGQLCVPISQSDMISTCEMKEEYSCLQYSSCELQQDGICGWTQTPEYSQCLRDLK
;
A
#
# COMPACT_ATOMS: atom_id res chain seq x y z
N MET A 1 6.04 46.38 -57.84
CA MET A 1 6.61 45.03 -58.07
C MET A 1 7.87 44.96 -57.24
N ASN A 2 7.75 44.42 -56.04
CA ASN A 2 8.77 44.54 -55.01
C ASN A 2 9.31 43.13 -54.81
N GLU A 3 10.38 42.78 -55.53
CA GLU A 3 11.14 41.57 -55.26
C GLU A 3 11.81 41.69 -53.89
N SER A 4 11.16 41.16 -52.86
CA SER A 4 11.79 40.90 -51.56
C SER A 4 12.70 39.68 -51.73
N LYS A 5 13.92 39.89 -52.23
CA LYS A 5 14.97 38.87 -52.18
C LYS A 5 15.32 38.65 -50.71
N SER A 6 14.71 37.61 -50.14
CA SER A 6 14.97 37.09 -48.81
C SER A 6 16.43 36.67 -48.75
N THR A 7 17.32 37.62 -48.43
CA THR A 7 18.70 37.38 -48.01
C THR A 7 18.62 36.68 -46.66
N LEU A 8 18.29 35.39 -46.69
CA LEU A 8 18.44 34.48 -45.56
C LEU A 8 19.94 34.50 -45.26
N SER A 9 20.33 35.39 -44.34
CA SER A 9 21.72 35.63 -43.95
C SER A 9 22.36 34.27 -43.71
N ILE A 10 23.53 34.04 -44.29
CA ILE A 10 24.31 32.82 -44.13
C ILE A 10 24.41 32.43 -42.63
N GLY A 11 24.43 33.44 -41.74
CA GLY A 11 24.36 33.25 -40.29
C GLY A 11 23.10 32.53 -39.78
N ALA A 12 21.92 32.80 -40.34
CA ALA A 12 20.67 32.12 -39.96
C ALA A 12 20.69 30.63 -40.35
N VAL A 13 21.30 30.28 -41.49
CA VAL A 13 21.47 28.88 -41.91
C VAL A 13 22.44 28.16 -40.97
N PHE A 14 23.57 28.80 -40.61
CA PHE A 14 24.50 28.23 -39.63
C PHE A 14 23.86 28.04 -38.25
N ILE A 15 23.06 28.99 -37.78
CA ILE A 15 22.34 28.88 -36.50
C ILE A 15 21.35 27.70 -36.52
N LEU A 16 20.58 27.53 -37.59
CA LEU A 16 19.64 26.41 -37.71
C LEU A 16 20.36 25.06 -37.76
N LEU A 17 21.52 24.97 -38.41
CA LEU A 17 22.33 23.74 -38.43
C LEU A 17 22.91 23.41 -37.05
N LEU A 18 23.40 24.41 -36.30
CA LEU A 18 23.92 24.21 -34.95
C LEU A 18 22.81 23.77 -33.97
N ILE A 19 21.63 24.38 -34.06
CA ILE A 19 20.47 23.99 -33.24
C ILE A 19 20.01 22.56 -33.58
N GLY A 20 19.94 22.21 -34.86
CA GLY A 20 19.60 20.86 -35.30
C GLY A 20 20.58 19.80 -34.79
N ALA A 21 21.88 20.09 -34.81
CA ALA A 21 22.91 19.19 -34.29
C ALA A 21 22.82 19.01 -32.76
N LEU A 22 22.57 20.08 -32.01
CA LEU A 22 22.39 20.01 -30.56
C LEU A 22 21.12 19.23 -30.15
N ILE A 23 19.99 19.47 -30.82
CA ILE A 23 18.74 18.75 -30.57
C ILE A 23 18.89 17.27 -30.94
N GLY A 24 19.52 16.96 -32.09
CA GLY A 24 19.80 15.59 -32.50
C GLY A 24 20.69 14.83 -31.52
N PHE A 25 21.75 15.48 -31.01
CA PHE A 25 22.66 14.88 -30.03
C PHE A 25 21.97 14.59 -28.68
N GLN A 26 21.14 15.53 -28.19
CA GLN A 26 20.41 15.36 -26.93
C GLN A 26 19.33 14.27 -27.03
N LEU A 27 18.59 14.20 -28.14
CA LEU A 27 17.58 13.16 -28.35
C LEU A 27 18.20 11.77 -28.62
N GLY A 28 19.35 11.69 -29.30
CA GLY A 28 20.06 10.43 -29.53
C GLY A 28 20.52 9.74 -28.25
N ARG A 29 20.88 10.51 -27.22
CA ARG A 29 21.23 9.96 -25.89
C ARG A 29 20.04 9.41 -25.12
N TRP A 30 18.83 9.90 -25.38
CA TRP A 30 17.61 9.43 -24.71
C TRP A 30 17.13 8.06 -25.26
N SER A 31 17.42 7.75 -26.53
CA SER A 31 17.09 6.44 -27.11
C SER A 31 17.80 5.28 -26.41
N ASN A 32 19.08 5.46 -26.05
CA ASN A 32 19.85 4.43 -25.33
C ASN A 32 19.36 4.20 -23.88
N TYR A 33 18.73 5.22 -23.29
CA TYR A 33 18.15 5.12 -21.95
C TYR A 33 16.88 4.26 -21.91
N TYR A 34 16.13 4.16 -23.02
CA TYR A 34 14.89 3.37 -23.09
C TYR A 34 15.11 1.86 -23.13
N ASP A 35 16.24 1.40 -23.66
CA ASP A 35 16.54 -0.04 -23.78
C ASP A 35 17.04 -0.65 -22.45
N SER A 36 17.44 0.19 -21.50
CA SER A 36 17.99 -0.25 -20.21
C SER A 36 16.91 -0.53 -19.14
N LYS A 37 15.61 -0.51 -19.48
CA LYS A 37 14.58 -0.88 -18.50
C LYS A 37 14.61 -2.39 -18.27
N PRO A 38 14.78 -2.88 -17.02
CA PRO A 38 14.78 -4.30 -16.74
C PRO A 38 13.40 -4.88 -17.07
N LYS A 39 13.35 -5.80 -18.04
CA LYS A 39 12.16 -6.60 -18.29
C LYS A 39 11.99 -7.55 -17.11
N ILE A 40 11.12 -7.19 -16.17
CA ILE A 40 10.61 -8.13 -15.16
C ILE A 40 9.84 -9.20 -15.94
N SER A 41 10.53 -10.30 -16.25
CA SER A 41 9.91 -11.53 -16.73
C SER A 41 8.93 -11.97 -15.66
N PRO A 42 7.63 -12.04 -15.93
CA PRO A 42 6.70 -12.66 -15.01
C PRO A 42 6.93 -14.16 -15.16
N THR A 43 8.01 -14.68 -14.57
CA THR A 43 8.06 -16.09 -14.18
C THR A 43 7.25 -16.23 -12.88
N GLY A 44 6.02 -15.71 -12.92
CA GLY A 44 5.00 -15.94 -11.93
C GLY A 44 3.90 -16.65 -12.69
N ALA A 45 3.89 -17.97 -12.66
CA ALA A 45 2.72 -18.73 -13.06
C ALA A 45 1.52 -18.09 -12.31
N SER A 46 0.54 -17.61 -13.06
CA SER A 46 -0.71 -17.14 -12.46
C SER A 46 -1.44 -18.38 -11.95
N CYS A 47 -1.20 -18.73 -10.69
CA CYS A 47 -1.88 -19.84 -10.06
C CYS A 47 -3.37 -19.50 -9.91
N THR A 48 -4.21 -20.50 -10.04
CA THR A 48 -5.65 -20.42 -9.77
C THR A 48 -5.88 -19.97 -8.33
N LEU A 49 -6.89 -19.11 -8.11
CA LEU A 49 -7.26 -18.55 -6.79
C LEU A 49 -8.02 -19.56 -5.91
N GLU A 50 -7.71 -20.84 -6.04
CA GLU A 50 -8.36 -21.89 -5.27
C GLU A 50 -7.71 -22.03 -3.89
N VAL A 51 -8.56 -22.31 -2.90
CA VAL A 51 -8.17 -22.48 -1.51
C VAL A 51 -8.63 -23.84 -1.00
N LYS A 52 -7.78 -24.51 -0.23
CA LYS A 52 -8.08 -25.77 0.45
C LYS A 52 -8.20 -25.51 1.94
N LEU A 53 -9.29 -25.99 2.55
CA LEU A 53 -9.45 -25.96 4.00
C LEU A 53 -8.57 -27.05 4.65
N CYS A 54 -7.85 -26.65 5.68
CA CYS A 54 -7.07 -27.50 6.54
C CYS A 54 -7.91 -27.99 7.75
N PRO A 55 -7.56 -29.11 8.40
CA PRO A 55 -8.28 -29.61 9.57
C PRO A 55 -8.34 -28.65 10.77
N ASP A 56 -7.42 -27.67 10.84
CA ASP A 56 -7.39 -26.59 11.82
C ASP A 56 -8.34 -25.41 11.48
N GLY A 57 -9.04 -25.49 10.34
CA GLY A 57 -9.92 -24.44 9.82
C GLY A 57 -9.20 -23.32 9.07
N SER A 58 -7.89 -23.39 8.88
CA SER A 58 -7.14 -22.45 8.03
C SER A 58 -7.38 -22.73 6.54
N SER A 59 -7.11 -21.75 5.68
CA SER A 59 -7.21 -21.87 4.22
C SER A 59 -5.83 -21.68 3.59
N VAL A 60 -5.39 -22.64 2.77
CA VAL A 60 -4.13 -22.56 2.02
C VAL A 60 -4.40 -22.46 0.53
N GLY A 61 -3.70 -21.56 -0.15
CA GLY A 61 -3.77 -21.39 -1.61
C GLY A 61 -2.66 -22.16 -2.33
N ARG A 62 -2.68 -22.10 -3.66
CA ARG A 62 -1.60 -22.62 -4.49
C ARG A 62 -0.42 -21.66 -4.52
N SER A 63 0.79 -22.21 -4.44
CA SER A 63 2.04 -21.46 -4.44
C SER A 63 3.15 -22.23 -5.16
N GLY A 64 4.25 -21.54 -5.49
CA GLY A 64 5.42 -22.14 -6.13
C GLY A 64 5.34 -22.28 -7.66
N PRO A 65 6.43 -22.76 -8.29
CA PRO A 65 6.55 -22.83 -9.75
C PRO A 65 5.57 -23.81 -10.41
N ASN A 66 5.04 -24.78 -9.64
CA ASN A 66 4.08 -25.78 -10.10
C ASN A 66 2.64 -25.52 -9.59
N CYS A 67 2.38 -24.40 -8.91
CA CYS A 67 1.06 -24.06 -8.35
C CYS A 67 0.45 -25.20 -7.50
N GLU A 68 1.20 -25.67 -6.51
CA GLU A 68 0.76 -26.70 -5.56
C GLU A 68 0.29 -26.07 -4.25
N PHE A 69 -0.61 -26.75 -3.52
CA PHE A 69 -1.05 -26.25 -2.20
C PHE A 69 0.12 -26.26 -1.22
N ALA A 70 0.30 -25.15 -0.49
CA ALA A 70 1.28 -25.10 0.60
C ALA A 70 0.96 -26.14 1.68
N GLU A 71 2.00 -26.73 2.27
CA GLU A 71 1.85 -27.75 3.32
C GLU A 71 1.17 -27.16 4.56
N SER A 72 0.27 -27.95 5.15
CA SER A 72 -0.52 -27.55 6.32
C SER A 72 0.37 -27.36 7.56
N PRO A 73 0.16 -26.31 8.37
CA PRO A 73 1.01 -25.97 9.51
C PRO A 73 1.03 -27.01 10.65
N LEU A 74 0.21 -28.07 10.59
CA LEU A 74 0.15 -29.12 11.61
C LEU A 74 1.33 -30.11 11.58
N PHE A 75 2.25 -30.02 10.62
CA PHE A 75 3.36 -30.98 10.45
C PHE A 75 4.77 -30.39 10.60
N ALA A 76 4.93 -29.22 11.22
CA ALA A 76 6.26 -28.75 11.62
C ALA A 76 6.61 -29.27 13.05
N PRO A 77 7.54 -30.24 13.20
CA PRO A 77 7.95 -30.69 14.52
C PRO A 77 8.94 -29.71 15.18
N THR A 78 8.40 -28.82 16.03
CA THR A 78 8.99 -28.27 17.30
C THR A 78 10.26 -27.37 17.25
N PRO A 79 10.56 -26.52 18.27
CA PRO A 79 10.05 -26.52 19.64
C PRO A 79 9.36 -25.24 20.12
N THR A 80 8.36 -25.48 20.96
CA THR A 80 7.68 -24.61 21.90
C THR A 80 8.59 -23.63 22.64
N THR A 81 8.34 -22.33 22.45
CA THR A 81 8.44 -21.33 23.54
C THR A 81 7.03 -20.79 23.75
N VAL A 82 6.30 -21.40 24.68
CA VAL A 82 5.17 -20.74 25.35
C VAL A 82 5.77 -19.74 26.33
N LEU A 83 5.76 -18.45 25.95
CA LEU A 83 5.63 -17.36 26.90
C LEU A 83 4.69 -16.32 26.27
N THR A 84 3.39 -16.54 26.52
CA THR A 84 2.32 -15.54 26.52
C THR A 84 2.24 -14.66 25.27
N THR A 85 1.61 -15.17 24.21
CA THR A 85 0.91 -14.29 23.27
C THR A 85 -0.44 -14.92 22.99
N LYS A 86 -1.43 -14.29 23.63
CA LYS A 86 -2.83 -14.29 23.26
C LYS A 86 -2.97 -14.51 21.75
N SER A 87 -3.74 -15.53 21.36
CA SER A 87 -3.98 -15.92 19.96
C SER A 87 -4.01 -14.71 19.01
N PRO A 88 -3.50 -14.79 17.76
CA PRO A 88 -3.61 -13.70 16.78
C PRO A 88 -5.05 -13.19 16.54
N LYS A 89 -6.05 -13.92 17.07
CA LYS A 89 -7.49 -13.60 17.06
C LYS A 89 -7.97 -12.75 18.24
N GLU A 90 -7.11 -12.42 19.19
CA GLU A 90 -7.51 -11.89 20.48
C GLU A 90 -6.80 -10.56 20.77
N GLY A 91 -7.20 -9.50 20.08
CA GLY A 91 -6.75 -8.13 20.31
C GLY A 91 -7.83 -7.13 19.91
N CYS A 92 -7.61 -5.86 20.22
CA CYS A 92 -8.46 -4.78 19.77
C CYS A 92 -7.79 -4.05 18.62
N VAL A 93 -8.57 -3.72 17.59
CA VAL A 93 -8.10 -3.01 16.41
C VAL A 93 -9.04 -1.87 16.09
N THR A 94 -8.47 -0.83 15.48
CA THR A 94 -9.22 0.29 14.94
C THR A 94 -9.89 -0.14 13.63
N ALA A 95 -11.19 0.12 13.51
CA ALA A 95 -12.02 -0.25 12.39
C ALA A 95 -13.06 0.85 12.09
N GLY A 96 -13.95 0.60 11.13
CA GLY A 96 -14.93 1.57 10.66
C GLY A 96 -14.36 2.53 9.62
N CYS A 97 -15.26 3.19 8.90
CA CYS A 97 -14.95 3.98 7.70
C CYS A 97 -14.02 5.18 8.00
N SER A 98 -14.11 5.75 9.20
CA SER A 98 -13.30 6.88 9.66
C SER A 98 -12.36 6.49 10.81
N GLY A 99 -12.14 5.19 11.03
CA GLY A 99 -11.35 4.67 12.14
C GLY A 99 -12.02 4.89 13.51
N GLN A 100 -13.34 5.05 13.54
CA GLN A 100 -14.10 5.41 14.74
C GLN A 100 -14.41 4.23 15.67
N LEU A 101 -14.22 2.99 15.22
CA LEU A 101 -14.56 1.79 15.97
C LEU A 101 -13.32 1.16 16.59
N CYS A 102 -13.40 0.80 17.87
CA CYS A 102 -12.42 -0.06 18.52
C CYS A 102 -13.08 -1.41 18.80
N VAL A 103 -12.70 -2.44 18.04
CA VAL A 103 -13.41 -3.72 18.02
C VAL A 103 -12.43 -4.89 18.11
N PRO A 104 -12.89 -6.09 18.49
CA PRO A 104 -12.05 -7.28 18.42
C PRO A 104 -11.55 -7.52 16.98
N ILE A 105 -10.35 -8.07 16.84
CA ILE A 105 -9.77 -8.45 15.52
C ILE A 105 -10.75 -9.29 14.70
N SER A 106 -11.54 -10.17 15.32
CA SER A 106 -12.54 -11.01 14.65
C SER A 106 -13.72 -10.24 14.04
N GLN A 107 -13.89 -8.96 14.38
CA GLN A 107 -14.99 -8.12 13.91
C GLN A 107 -14.51 -6.89 13.14
N SER A 108 -13.25 -6.86 12.68
CA SER A 108 -12.69 -5.73 11.89
C SER A 108 -13.47 -5.45 10.61
N ASP A 109 -14.16 -6.45 10.08
CA ASP A 109 -14.81 -6.40 8.76
C ASP A 109 -16.23 -5.83 8.81
N MET A 110 -16.67 -5.31 9.96
CA MET A 110 -18.00 -4.72 10.09
C MET A 110 -18.13 -3.44 9.26
N ILE A 111 -19.16 -3.40 8.41
CA ILE A 111 -19.47 -2.23 7.59
C ILE A 111 -20.15 -1.18 8.48
N SER A 112 -19.43 -0.07 8.72
CA SER A 112 -19.96 1.10 9.43
C SER A 112 -20.44 2.17 8.46
N THR A 113 -21.37 3.03 8.89
CA THR A 113 -21.71 4.25 8.15
C THR A 113 -20.49 5.18 8.03
N CYS A 114 -20.27 5.75 6.84
CA CYS A 114 -19.21 6.74 6.59
C CYS A 114 -19.62 8.14 7.04
N GLU A 115 -19.84 8.29 8.35
CA GLU A 115 -20.03 9.61 8.96
C GLU A 115 -18.66 10.25 9.18
N MET A 116 -18.45 11.47 8.69
CA MET A 116 -17.21 12.21 8.85
C MET A 116 -17.40 13.30 9.89
N LYS A 117 -17.02 13.04 11.14
CA LYS A 117 -16.95 14.05 12.20
C LYS A 117 -15.51 14.48 12.43
N GLU A 118 -15.34 15.77 12.71
CA GLU A 118 -14.04 16.35 13.04
C GLU A 118 -13.43 15.72 14.30
N GLU A 119 -14.29 15.33 15.25
CA GLU A 119 -13.97 14.66 16.50
C GLU A 119 -13.17 13.36 16.32
N TYR A 120 -13.39 12.64 15.20
CA TYR A 120 -12.69 11.38 14.93
C TYR A 120 -11.20 11.58 14.66
N SER A 121 -10.78 12.78 14.25
CA SER A 121 -9.36 13.11 14.12
C SER A 121 -8.62 12.99 15.46
N CYS A 122 -9.30 13.19 16.59
CA CYS A 122 -8.68 13.06 17.90
C CYS A 122 -8.37 11.62 18.28
N LEU A 123 -9.06 10.62 17.69
CA LEU A 123 -8.86 9.20 18.04
C LEU A 123 -7.44 8.70 17.79
N GLN A 124 -6.66 9.38 16.95
CA GLN A 124 -5.23 9.11 16.77
C GLN A 124 -4.42 9.26 18.06
N TYR A 125 -4.93 10.02 19.03
CA TYR A 125 -4.32 10.23 20.34
C TYR A 125 -4.86 9.29 21.41
N SER A 126 -5.87 8.47 21.09
CA SER A 126 -6.44 7.47 22.00
C SER A 126 -5.89 6.07 21.75
N SER A 127 -6.02 5.18 22.73
CA SER A 127 -5.58 3.79 22.62
C SER A 127 -6.78 2.86 22.45
N CYS A 128 -6.78 2.01 21.43
CA CYS A 128 -7.79 0.97 21.25
C CYS A 128 -7.32 -0.33 21.91
N GLU A 129 -7.92 -0.68 23.05
CA GLU A 129 -7.46 -1.80 23.89
C GLU A 129 -8.59 -2.46 24.67
N LEU A 130 -8.26 -3.56 25.37
CA LEU A 130 -9.18 -4.25 26.26
C LEU A 130 -9.39 -3.44 27.53
N GLN A 131 -10.64 -3.15 27.82
CA GLN A 131 -11.06 -2.50 29.05
C GLN A 131 -11.15 -3.51 30.20
N GLN A 132 -11.40 -3.02 31.42
CA GLN A 132 -11.48 -3.85 32.63
C GLN A 132 -12.62 -4.89 32.59
N ASP A 133 -13.63 -4.66 31.74
CA ASP A 133 -14.75 -5.55 31.49
C ASP A 133 -14.46 -6.64 30.44
N GLY A 134 -13.25 -6.63 29.86
CA GLY A 134 -12.86 -7.56 28.80
C GLY A 134 -13.42 -7.23 27.42
N ILE A 135 -13.98 -6.02 27.22
CA ILE A 135 -14.48 -5.54 25.93
C ILE A 135 -13.46 -4.58 25.31
N CYS A 136 -13.37 -4.58 23.97
CA CYS A 136 -12.56 -3.59 23.26
C CYS A 136 -13.21 -2.20 23.37
N GLY A 137 -12.40 -1.21 23.74
CA GLY A 137 -12.85 0.16 23.89
C GLY A 137 -11.73 1.17 23.74
N TRP A 138 -12.10 2.41 23.50
CA TRP A 138 -11.17 3.53 23.43
C TRP A 138 -10.79 4.00 24.82
N THR A 139 -9.52 3.90 25.16
CA THR A 139 -8.96 4.50 26.37
C THR A 139 -8.74 5.99 26.14
N GLN A 140 -9.31 6.79 27.04
CA GLN A 140 -9.17 8.24 27.02
C GLN A 140 -7.81 8.65 27.58
N THR A 141 -6.94 9.15 26.72
CA THR A 141 -5.67 9.75 27.12
C THR A 141 -5.84 11.25 27.40
N PRO A 142 -4.91 11.87 28.14
CA PRO A 142 -4.87 13.33 28.29
C PRO A 142 -4.82 14.06 26.94
N GLU A 143 -4.06 13.53 25.98
CA GLU A 143 -3.87 14.08 24.63
C GLU A 143 -5.18 14.02 23.83
N TYR A 144 -5.89 12.88 23.89
CA TYR A 144 -7.22 12.73 23.28
C TYR A 144 -8.20 13.76 23.85
N SER A 145 -8.22 13.89 25.18
CA SER A 145 -9.11 14.81 25.87
C SER A 145 -8.80 16.27 25.56
N GLN A 146 -7.52 16.62 25.37
CA GLN A 146 -7.11 17.96 24.97
C GLN A 146 -7.53 18.26 23.53
N CYS A 147 -7.27 17.34 22.60
CA CYS A 147 -7.70 17.49 21.20
C CYS A 147 -9.20 17.77 21.08
N LEU A 148 -10.04 17.02 21.83
CA LEU A 148 -11.49 17.25 21.82
C LEU A 148 -11.90 18.60 22.40
N ARG A 149 -11.14 19.18 23.34
CA ARG A 149 -11.38 20.52 23.86
C ARG A 149 -11.03 21.59 22.84
N ASP A 150 -9.97 21.38 22.07
CA ASP A 150 -9.49 22.33 21.07
C ASP A 150 -10.40 22.39 19.82
N LEU A 151 -11.22 21.36 19.59
CA LEU A 151 -12.23 21.31 18.52
C LEU A 151 -13.57 22.01 18.87
N LYS A 152 -13.77 22.43 20.13
CA LYS A 152 -15.00 23.12 20.59
C LYS A 152 -14.87 24.63 20.56
#